data_AF-A0A0E2NNP3-F1
#
_entry.id   AF-A0A0E2NNP3-F1
#
_cell.length_a   1.000
_cell.length_b   1.000
_cell.length_c   1.000
_cell.angle_alpha   90.00
_cell.angle_beta   90.00
_cell.angle_gamma   90.00
#
_symmetry.space_group_name_H-M   'P 1'
#
loop_
_entity.id
_entity.type
_entity.pdbx_description
1 polymer ?
#
loop_
_entity_poly.entity_id
_entity_poly.type
_entity_poly.pdbx_seq_one_letter_code
_entity_poly.pdbx_strand_id
1 'polypeptide(L)'
;MAIEQDDDDQDLEKDDLTPEQKAEKTHQELSDGADRALNRWAEAQPVEVQQAVVDTFAETGVIDFEAAGVDQLEAQVVETAFTQRLVRSVLAPVGLTLESWSEHIDEAELSEFRRAVVRGDWALLTRHAQAAAKMRLDLGI
;
A
#
# COMPACT_ATOMS: atom_id res chain seq x y z
N MET A 1 -33.49 10.00 53.68
CA MET A 1 -32.56 11.15 53.68
C MET A 1 -31.20 10.59 53.28
N ALA A 2 -30.64 11.10 52.17
CA ALA A 2 -29.35 10.77 51.52
C ALA A 2 -29.19 9.31 51.04
N ILE A 3 -28.61 9.01 49.87
CA ILE A 3 -27.40 9.58 49.25
C ILE A 3 -27.57 9.73 47.73
N GLU A 4 -27.12 10.87 47.22
CA GLU A 4 -26.87 11.23 45.81
C GLU A 4 -25.65 10.49 45.23
N GLN A 5 -25.68 10.21 43.93
CA GLN A 5 -24.52 10.11 43.02
C GLN A 5 -25.10 10.35 41.61
N ASP A 6 -25.10 11.58 41.10
CA ASP A 6 -23.99 12.27 40.41
C ASP A 6 -23.46 11.48 39.19
N ASP A 7 -23.91 11.99 38.04
CA ASP A 7 -23.11 12.39 36.87
C ASP A 7 -22.21 11.41 36.10
N ASP A 8 -22.12 11.78 34.81
CA ASP A 8 -21.23 11.26 33.77
C ASP A 8 -21.64 9.97 33.03
N ASP A 9 -22.78 10.06 32.33
CA ASP A 9 -23.02 9.36 31.05
C ASP A 9 -22.05 9.91 29.98
N GLN A 10 -20.74 9.73 30.20
CA GLN A 10 -19.73 9.99 29.18
C GLN A 10 -19.84 8.90 28.12
N ASP A 11 -20.39 9.30 26.97
CA ASP A 11 -20.07 8.88 25.60
C ASP A 11 -18.94 7.83 25.53
N LEU A 12 -19.29 6.59 25.84
CA LEU A 12 -18.54 5.43 25.37
C LEU A 12 -19.06 5.17 23.96
N GLU A 13 -18.52 5.90 22.98
CA GLU A 13 -18.53 5.50 21.58
C GLU A 13 -18.05 4.04 21.55
N LYS A 14 -19.01 3.13 21.50
CA LYS A 14 -18.74 1.71 21.38
C LYS A 14 -18.00 1.53 20.07
N ASP A 15 -16.73 1.20 20.20
CA ASP A 15 -15.86 0.71 19.14
C ASP A 15 -16.34 -0.70 18.72
N ASP A 16 -17.56 -0.75 18.17
CA ASP A 16 -18.31 -1.91 17.66
C ASP A 16 -17.77 -2.36 16.29
N LEU A 17 -16.45 -2.23 16.10
CA LEU A 17 -15.77 -2.76 14.91
C LEU A 17 -15.46 -4.23 15.14
N THR A 18 -15.91 -5.07 14.21
CA THR A 18 -15.52 -6.48 14.15
C THR A 18 -13.99 -6.62 14.04
N PRO A 19 -13.38 -7.74 14.44
CA PRO A 19 -11.93 -7.95 14.33
C PRO A 19 -11.39 -7.70 12.92
N GLU A 20 -12.17 -8.06 11.89
CA GLU A 20 -11.85 -7.82 10.48
C GLU A 20 -11.88 -6.33 10.14
N GLN A 21 -12.88 -5.58 10.62
CA GLN A 21 -12.94 -4.12 10.43
C GLN A 21 -11.87 -3.37 11.22
N LYS A 22 -11.45 -3.88 12.40
CA LYS A 22 -10.29 -3.36 13.13
C LYS A 22 -9.01 -3.61 12.38
N ALA A 23 -8.82 -4.81 11.82
CA ALA A 23 -7.67 -5.11 10.97
C ALA A 23 -7.64 -4.19 9.75
N GLU A 24 -8.77 -4.00 9.06
CA GLU A 24 -8.91 -3.08 7.93
C GLU A 24 -8.57 -1.63 8.32
N LYS A 25 -9.10 -1.15 9.45
CA LYS A 25 -8.85 0.20 9.97
C LYS A 25 -7.38 0.41 10.35
N THR A 26 -6.79 -0.53 11.09
CA THR A 26 -5.37 -0.49 11.46
C THR A 26 -4.48 -0.57 10.22
N HIS A 27 -4.84 -1.38 9.23
CA HIS A 27 -4.15 -1.44 7.94
C HIS A 27 -4.24 -0.10 7.19
N GLN A 28 -5.40 0.55 7.22
CA GLN A 28 -5.59 1.86 6.60
C GLN A 28 -4.79 2.95 7.30
N GLU A 29 -4.75 2.96 8.64
CA GLU A 29 -3.92 3.90 9.43
C GLU A 29 -2.42 3.69 9.17
N LEU A 30 -1.97 2.44 9.02
CA LEU A 30 -0.60 2.10 8.65
C LEU A 30 -0.27 2.59 7.23
N SER A 31 -1.18 2.40 6.27
CA SER A 31 -1.03 2.92 4.90
C SER A 31 -0.94 4.45 4.87
N ASP A 32 -1.83 5.15 5.58
CA ASP A 32 -1.80 6.62 5.66
C ASP A 32 -0.54 7.13 6.40
N GLY A 33 -0.03 6.35 7.35
CA GLY A 33 1.26 6.59 8.00
C GLY A 33 2.43 6.47 7.02
N ALA A 34 2.45 5.41 6.22
CA ALA A 34 3.49 5.16 5.23
C ALA A 34 3.49 6.19 4.08
N ASP A 35 2.31 6.58 3.57
CA ASP A 35 2.18 7.63 2.56
C ASP A 35 2.72 8.98 3.08
N ARG A 36 2.51 9.29 4.35
CA ARG A 36 3.10 10.50 4.98
C ARG A 36 4.61 10.38 5.16
N ALA A 37 5.10 9.20 5.54
CA ALA A 37 6.54 8.96 5.68
C ALA A 37 7.26 9.07 4.33
N LEU A 38 6.68 8.49 3.27
CA LEU A 38 7.16 8.59 1.90
C LEU A 38 7.23 10.04 1.41
N ASN A 39 6.16 10.81 1.58
CA ASN A 39 6.15 12.21 1.17
C ASN A 39 7.22 13.01 1.92
N ARG A 40 7.35 12.80 3.24
CA ARG A 40 8.39 13.46 4.03
C ARG A 40 9.80 13.09 3.56
N TRP A 41 10.04 11.82 3.24
CA TRP A 41 11.33 11.35 2.73
C TRP A 41 11.64 11.97 1.36
N ALA A 42 10.66 11.99 0.45
CA ALA A 42 10.79 12.62 -0.87
C ALA A 42 11.02 14.14 -0.78
N GLU A 43 10.53 14.81 0.26
CA GLU A 43 10.84 16.21 0.52
C GLU A 43 12.24 16.41 1.13
N ALA A 44 12.73 15.44 1.89
CA ALA A 44 13.99 15.54 2.63
C ALA A 44 15.23 15.11 1.83
N GLN A 45 15.09 14.17 0.89
CA GLN A 45 16.22 13.62 0.13
C GLN A 45 16.45 14.32 -1.22
N PRO A 46 17.70 14.42 -1.69
CA PRO A 46 18.01 14.85 -3.05
C PRO A 46 17.34 13.95 -4.10
N VAL A 47 16.95 14.54 -5.25
CA VAL A 47 16.32 13.80 -6.36
C VAL A 47 17.20 12.64 -6.84
N GLU A 48 18.52 12.76 -6.78
CA GLU A 48 19.46 11.70 -7.17
C GLU A 48 19.40 10.50 -6.22
N VAL A 49 19.25 10.74 -4.92
CA VAL A 49 19.06 9.70 -3.89
C VAL A 49 17.69 9.04 -4.07
N GLN A 50 16.66 9.84 -4.34
CA GLN A 50 15.33 9.32 -4.62
C GLN A 50 15.37 8.37 -5.83
N GLN A 51 15.99 8.81 -6.92
CA GLN A 51 16.09 8.05 -8.16
C GLN A 51 16.92 6.77 -7.98
N ALA A 52 18.02 6.80 -7.23
CA ALA A 52 18.82 5.61 -6.92
C ALA A 52 17.99 4.57 -6.14
N VAL A 53 17.21 5.00 -5.16
CA VAL A 53 16.34 4.10 -4.39
C VAL A 53 15.20 3.55 -5.25
N VAL A 54 14.61 4.38 -6.12
CA VAL A 54 13.59 3.93 -7.09
C VAL A 54 14.17 2.89 -8.04
N ASP A 55 15.38 3.08 -8.55
CA ASP A 55 16.00 2.17 -9.50
C ASP A 55 16.39 0.85 -8.84
N THR A 56 16.93 0.87 -7.62
CA THR A 56 17.18 -0.35 -6.85
C THR A 56 15.89 -1.10 -6.53
N PHE A 57 14.83 -0.40 -6.12
CA PHE A 57 13.52 -1.02 -5.89
C PHE A 57 12.92 -1.58 -7.18
N ALA A 58 13.07 -0.90 -8.32
CA ALA A 58 12.60 -1.39 -9.60
C ALA A 58 13.26 -2.72 -9.97
N GLU A 59 14.57 -2.80 -9.83
CA GLU A 59 15.33 -3.99 -10.21
C GLU A 59 15.12 -5.14 -9.22
N THR A 60 15.15 -4.86 -7.93
CA THR A 60 15.21 -5.91 -6.89
C THR A 60 13.87 -6.18 -6.22
N GLY A 61 12.95 -5.22 -6.24
CA GLY A 61 11.70 -5.24 -5.46
C GLY A 61 11.90 -4.90 -3.99
N VAL A 62 13.10 -4.48 -3.58
CA VAL A 62 13.47 -4.14 -2.20
C VAL A 62 13.98 -2.69 -2.16
N ILE A 63 13.52 -1.93 -1.17
CA ILE A 63 14.02 -0.59 -0.89
C ILE A 63 15.37 -0.71 -0.19
N ASP A 64 16.40 -0.14 -0.80
CA ASP A 64 17.72 0.01 -0.18
C ASP A 64 17.64 1.08 0.91
N PHE A 65 17.40 0.63 2.15
CA PHE A 65 17.20 1.50 3.31
C PHE A 65 18.47 2.29 3.66
N GLU A 66 19.66 1.73 3.42
CA GLU A 66 20.93 2.42 3.66
C GLU A 66 21.11 3.57 2.66
N ALA A 67 20.86 3.31 1.37
CA ALA A 67 20.91 4.34 0.34
C ALA A 67 19.81 5.41 0.53
N ALA A 68 18.63 5.00 1.01
CA ALA A 68 17.52 5.90 1.32
C ALA A 68 17.74 6.72 2.60
N GLY A 69 18.70 6.34 3.46
CA GLY A 69 18.91 6.97 4.76
C GLY A 69 17.72 6.81 5.71
N VAL A 70 16.99 5.69 5.61
CA VAL A 70 15.84 5.35 6.45
C VAL A 70 16.11 4.08 7.23
N ASP A 71 15.33 3.83 8.28
CA ASP A 71 15.47 2.59 9.04
C ASP A 71 14.87 1.41 8.26
N GLN A 72 15.37 0.19 8.47
CA GLN A 72 14.91 -0.99 7.74
C GLN A 72 13.42 -1.25 7.95
N LEU A 73 12.92 -0.96 9.17
CA LEU A 73 11.49 -1.07 9.48
C LEU A 73 10.66 -0.07 8.69
N GLU A 74 11.15 1.16 8.50
CA GLU A 74 10.46 2.18 7.70
C GLU A 74 10.39 1.75 6.23
N ALA A 75 11.47 1.21 5.68
CA ALA A 75 11.49 0.67 4.31
C ALA A 75 10.45 -0.46 4.12
N GLN A 76 10.36 -1.41 5.06
CA GLN A 76 9.37 -2.49 5.00
C GLN A 76 7.92 -1.97 5.10
N VAL A 77 7.68 -0.98 5.96
CA VAL A 77 6.35 -0.35 6.09
C VAL A 77 5.95 0.31 4.77
N VAL A 78 6.89 0.97 4.10
CA VAL A 78 6.68 1.60 2.79
C VAL A 78 6.38 0.57 1.70
N GLU A 79 7.17 -0.49 1.60
CA GLU A 79 6.92 -1.59 0.65
C GLU A 79 5.54 -2.22 0.85
N THR A 80 5.19 -2.44 2.12
CA THR A 80 3.88 -2.98 2.51
C THR A 80 2.76 -2.03 2.10
N ALA A 81 2.91 -0.72 2.33
CA ALA A 81 1.90 0.27 1.96
C ALA A 81 1.72 0.38 0.44
N PHE A 82 2.80 0.34 -0.35
CA PHE A 82 2.70 0.31 -1.81
C PHE A 82 1.92 -0.91 -2.28
N THR A 83 2.22 -2.08 -1.71
CA THR A 83 1.54 -3.33 -2.03
C THR A 83 0.06 -3.25 -1.68
N GLN A 84 -0.28 -2.75 -0.49
CA GLN A 84 -1.67 -2.58 -0.06
C GLN A 84 -2.43 -1.60 -0.95
N ARG A 85 -1.81 -0.46 -1.29
CA ARG A 85 -2.40 0.52 -2.19
C ARG A 85 -2.65 -0.06 -3.58
N LEU A 86 -1.69 -0.79 -4.13
CA LEU A 86 -1.84 -1.50 -5.40
C LEU A 86 -3.04 -2.45 -5.33
N VAL A 87 -3.12 -3.30 -4.31
CA VAL A 87 -4.25 -4.22 -4.13
C VAL A 87 -5.57 -3.47 -4.03
N ARG A 88 -5.70 -2.51 -3.12
CA ARG A 88 -6.94 -1.79 -2.84
C ARG A 88 -7.43 -0.93 -4.00
N SER A 89 -6.51 -0.21 -4.65
CA SER A 89 -6.86 0.82 -5.65
C SER A 89 -6.83 0.30 -7.08
N VAL A 90 -6.12 -0.79 -7.35
CA VAL A 90 -5.90 -1.29 -8.72
C VAL A 90 -6.51 -2.67 -8.90
N LEU A 91 -6.26 -3.61 -7.99
CA LEU A 91 -6.60 -5.03 -8.19
C LEU A 91 -8.00 -5.40 -7.69
N ALA A 92 -8.34 -5.02 -6.45
CA ALA A 92 -9.63 -5.30 -5.85
C ALA A 92 -10.83 -4.78 -6.66
N PRO A 93 -10.80 -3.57 -7.28
CA PRO A 93 -11.90 -3.09 -8.11
C PRO A 93 -12.19 -3.95 -9.35
N VAL A 94 -11.22 -4.75 -9.80
CA VAL A 94 -11.36 -5.67 -10.94
C VAL A 94 -11.40 -7.14 -10.52
N GLY A 95 -11.55 -7.40 -9.20
CA GLY A 95 -11.66 -8.75 -8.65
C GLY A 95 -10.36 -9.55 -8.64
N LEU A 96 -9.20 -8.89 -8.73
CA LEU A 96 -7.89 -9.53 -8.70
C LEU A 96 -7.25 -9.45 -7.29
N THR A 97 -6.51 -10.50 -6.94
CA THR A 97 -5.51 -10.49 -5.87
C THR A 97 -4.12 -10.22 -6.44
N LEU A 98 -3.14 -9.88 -5.59
CA LEU A 98 -1.74 -9.72 -6.01
C LEU A 98 -1.20 -10.99 -6.68
N GLU A 99 -1.52 -12.15 -6.12
CA GLU A 99 -1.16 -13.47 -6.67
C GLU A 99 -1.74 -13.65 -8.08
N SER A 100 -3.06 -13.52 -8.23
CA SER A 100 -3.73 -13.70 -9.53
C SER A 100 -3.29 -12.68 -10.59
N TRP A 101 -2.86 -11.48 -10.17
CA TRP A 101 -2.33 -10.46 -11.05
C TRP A 101 -0.90 -10.76 -11.47
N SER A 102 -0.06 -11.24 -10.54
CA SER A 102 1.33 -11.61 -10.81
C SER A 102 1.47 -12.77 -11.81
N GLU A 103 0.48 -13.65 -11.91
CA GLU A 103 0.41 -14.70 -12.94
C GLU A 103 0.38 -14.15 -14.38
N HIS A 104 -0.01 -12.88 -14.54
CA HIS A 104 -0.10 -12.18 -15.81
C HIS A 104 1.03 -11.17 -16.03
N ILE A 105 2.04 -11.14 -15.15
CA ILE A 105 3.21 -10.28 -15.29
C ILE A 105 4.39 -11.13 -15.74
N ASP A 106 5.00 -10.77 -16.87
CA ASP A 106 6.28 -11.37 -17.26
C ASP A 106 7.41 -10.85 -16.36
N GLU A 107 8.39 -11.70 -16.07
CA GLU A 107 9.54 -11.33 -15.22
C GLU A 107 10.29 -10.10 -15.76
N ALA A 108 10.32 -9.94 -17.09
CA ALA A 108 10.90 -8.77 -17.76
C ALA A 108 10.13 -7.46 -17.49
N GLU A 109 8.83 -7.55 -17.23
CA GLU A 109 7.94 -6.39 -16.99
C GLU A 109 7.88 -5.99 -15.52
N LEU A 110 8.30 -6.87 -14.58
CA LEU A 110 8.29 -6.60 -13.14
C LEU A 110 8.99 -5.28 -12.78
N SER A 111 10.13 -5.01 -13.43
CA SER A 111 10.87 -3.77 -13.19
C SER A 111 10.12 -2.52 -13.63
N GLU A 112 9.37 -2.60 -14.73
CA GLU A 112 8.54 -1.50 -15.23
C GLU A 112 7.35 -1.25 -14.29
N PHE A 113 6.67 -2.31 -13.84
CA PHE A 113 5.56 -2.17 -12.90
C PHE A 113 6.00 -1.61 -11.55
N ARG A 114 7.16 -2.04 -11.02
CA ARG A 114 7.73 -1.47 -9.80
C ARG A 114 8.05 0.01 -9.97
N ARG A 115 8.63 0.42 -11.11
CA ARG A 115 8.82 1.86 -11.43
C ARG A 115 7.49 2.60 -11.51
N ALA A 116 6.45 2.00 -12.10
CA ALA A 116 5.13 2.59 -12.19
C ALA A 116 4.50 2.83 -10.80
N VAL A 117 4.66 1.88 -9.87
CA VAL A 117 4.22 2.03 -8.47
C VAL A 117 4.89 3.22 -7.80
N VAL A 118 6.22 3.33 -7.92
CA VAL A 118 6.96 4.42 -7.27
C VAL A 118 6.69 5.79 -7.91
N ARG A 119 6.57 5.85 -9.24
CA ARG A 119 6.20 7.08 -9.97
C ARG A 119 4.73 7.48 -9.81
N GLY A 120 3.91 6.62 -9.21
CA GLY A 120 2.48 6.82 -9.11
C GLY A 120 1.75 6.78 -10.46
N ASP A 121 2.27 6.02 -11.44
CA ASP A 121 1.58 5.75 -12.70
C ASP A 121 0.50 4.68 -12.49
N TRP A 122 -0.50 5.05 -11.70
CA TRP A 122 -1.65 4.19 -11.38
C TRP A 122 -2.49 3.88 -12.61
N ALA A 123 -2.43 4.73 -13.65
CA ALA A 123 -3.14 4.50 -14.90
C ALA A 123 -2.58 3.31 -15.66
N LEU A 124 -1.25 3.18 -15.76
CA LEU A 124 -0.59 2.01 -16.34
C LEU A 124 -0.96 0.74 -15.57
N LEU A 125 -0.84 0.77 -14.23
CA LEU A 125 -1.18 -0.37 -13.36
C LEU A 125 -2.65 -0.79 -13.51
N THR A 126 -3.57 0.18 -13.56
CA THR A 126 -5.01 -0.07 -13.72
C THR A 126 -5.33 -0.69 -15.08
N ARG A 127 -4.71 -0.20 -16.17
CA ARG A 127 -4.89 -0.79 -17.50
C ARG A 127 -4.41 -2.23 -17.55
N HIS A 128 -3.27 -2.52 -16.95
CA HIS A 128 -2.74 -3.88 -16.88
C HIS A 128 -3.68 -4.80 -16.09
N ALA A 129 -4.12 -4.36 -14.90
CA ALA A 129 -5.05 -5.12 -14.08
C ALA A 129 -6.39 -5.38 -14.80
N GLN A 130 -6.93 -4.40 -15.53
CA GLN A 130 -8.13 -4.60 -16.35
C GLN A 130 -7.92 -5.61 -17.48
N ALA A 131 -6.77 -5.58 -18.14
CA ALA A 131 -6.42 -6.54 -19.19
C ALA A 131 -6.29 -7.95 -18.63
N ALA A 132 -5.61 -8.11 -17.49
CA ALA A 132 -5.49 -9.39 -16.77
C ALA A 132 -6.87 -9.94 -16.37
N ALA A 133 -7.70 -9.12 -15.72
CA ALA A 133 -9.06 -9.52 -15.32
C ALA A 133 -9.91 -9.95 -16.53
N LYS A 134 -9.80 -9.23 -17.65
CA LYS A 134 -10.48 -9.60 -18.91
C LYS A 134 -9.98 -10.94 -19.44
N MET A 135 -8.67 -11.17 -19.47
CA MET A 135 -8.10 -12.44 -19.95
C MET A 135 -8.58 -13.62 -19.10
N ARG A 136 -8.62 -13.48 -17.78
CA ARG A 136 -9.14 -14.51 -16.87
C ARG A 136 -10.60 -14.85 -17.16
N LEU A 137 -11.43 -13.81 -17.35
CA LEU A 137 -12.83 -13.97 -17.71
C LEU A 137 -13.00 -14.65 -19.08
N ASP A 138 -12.18 -14.29 -20.06
CA ASP A 138 -12.18 -14.91 -21.40
C ASP A 138 -11.69 -16.38 -21.35
N LEU A 139 -10.83 -16.75 -20.38
CA LEU A 139 -10.33 -18.11 -20.14
C LEU A 139 -11.22 -18.95 -19.20
N GLY A 140 -12.17 -18.33 -18.50
CA GLY A 140 -13.07 -19.00 -17.55
C GLY A 140 -12.42 -19.38 -16.21
N ILE A 141 -11.41 -18.63 -15.76
CA ILE A 141 -10.66 -18.83 -14.50
C ILE A 141 -10.75 -17.62 -13.55
#